data_AF-A0A845JWC9-F1
#
_entry.id   AF-A0A845JWC9-F1
#
_cell.length_a   1.000
_cell.length_b   1.000
_cell.length_c   1.000
_cell.angle_alpha   90.00
_cell.angle_beta   90.00
_cell.angle_gamma   90.00
#
_symmetry.space_group_name_H-M   'P 1'
#
loop_
_entity.id
_entity.type
_entity.pdbx_description
1 polymer ?
#
loop_
_entity_poly.entity_id
_entity_poly.type
_entity_poly.pdbx_seq_one_letter_code
_entity_poly.pdbx_strand_id
1 'polypeptide(L)'
;MNEEFLKQNLGRVMFSIVGILAVSIVFLIIYISRASLENTVEASKLNAVSIIDQYKTLRGYYVKSVIKKVKGNDTGLKISYDHKKMKDGIPLPATLIHDMSELLSKKSSENVKLRLYSAYPFPNRAGRTIDTFGKEAMAFFDKDPNQVFVKQENMGGERCGASRGRRQNGGPGLCELSQQPSRYSKK
;
A
#
# COMPACT_ATOMS: atom_id res chain seq x y z
N MET A 1 -6.24 3.32 69.66
CA MET A 1 -4.86 3.81 69.49
C MET A 1 -4.32 3.57 68.07
N ASN A 2 -5.18 3.56 67.03
CA ASN A 2 -4.76 3.25 65.65
C ASN A 2 -5.13 4.35 64.64
N GLU A 3 -6.08 5.24 64.94
CA GLU A 3 -6.59 6.25 63.99
C GLU A 3 -5.56 7.32 63.58
N GLU A 4 -4.78 7.86 64.53
CA GLU A 4 -3.74 8.87 64.28
C GLU A 4 -2.56 8.29 63.46
N PHE A 5 -2.13 7.07 63.80
CA PHE A 5 -1.06 6.35 63.08
C PHE A 5 -1.49 5.95 61.66
N LEU A 6 -2.76 5.57 61.47
CA LEU A 6 -3.30 5.27 60.15
C LEU A 6 -3.31 6.52 59.28
N LYS A 7 -3.81 7.68 59.74
CA LYS A 7 -3.84 8.92 58.93
C LYS A 7 -2.45 9.41 58.51
N GLN A 8 -1.45 9.32 59.38
CA GLN A 8 -0.08 9.76 59.09
C GLN A 8 0.61 8.91 58.00
N ASN A 9 0.35 7.60 57.97
CA ASN A 9 0.95 6.68 57.01
C ASN A 9 0.07 6.41 55.78
N LEU A 10 -1.23 6.72 55.83
CA LEU A 10 -2.18 6.50 54.73
C LEU A 10 -1.78 7.27 53.46
N GLY A 11 -1.32 8.51 53.59
CA GLY A 11 -0.88 9.31 52.44
C GLY A 11 0.34 8.71 51.72
N ARG A 12 1.30 8.16 52.47
CA ARG A 12 2.48 7.49 51.92
C ARG A 12 2.13 6.16 51.24
N VAL A 13 1.20 5.40 51.82
CA VAL A 13 0.71 4.14 51.24
C VAL A 13 -0.10 4.42 49.97
N MET A 14 -0.97 5.42 49.97
CA MET A 14 -1.75 5.82 48.79
C MET A 14 -0.86 6.29 47.65
N PHE A 15 0.17 7.10 47.92
CA PHE A 15 1.14 7.51 46.91
C PHE A 15 1.93 6.33 46.33
N SER A 16 2.31 5.36 47.17
CA SER A 16 3.02 4.15 46.73
C SER A 16 2.15 3.26 45.85
N ILE A 17 0.88 3.07 46.21
CA ILE A 17 -0.08 2.29 45.41
C ILE A 17 -0.31 2.95 44.05
N VAL A 18 -0.53 4.27 44.02
CA VAL A 18 -0.70 5.02 42.76
C VAL A 18 0.56 4.96 41.89
N GLY A 19 1.74 5.02 42.50
CA GLY A 19 3.03 4.87 41.80
C GLY A 19 3.17 3.51 41.13
N ILE A 20 2.86 2.41 41.84
CA ILE A 20 2.92 1.05 41.28
C ILE A 20 1.90 0.88 40.14
N LEU A 21 0.69 1.42 40.30
CA LEU A 21 -0.38 1.38 39.30
C LEU A 21 0.01 2.17 38.03
N ALA A 22 0.66 3.33 38.20
CA ALA A 22 1.17 4.10 37.07
C ALA A 22 2.29 3.35 36.31
N VAL A 23 3.22 2.71 37.04
CA VAL A 23 4.29 1.91 36.43
C VAL A 23 3.72 0.70 35.68
N SER A 24 2.71 0.01 36.24
CA SER A 24 2.08 -1.12 35.56
C SER A 24 1.36 -0.71 34.28
N ILE A 25 0.70 0.47 34.27
CA ILE A 25 0.06 1.03 33.06
C ILE A 25 1.11 1.36 32.00
N VAL A 26 2.22 2.01 32.38
CA VAL A 26 3.31 2.33 31.44
C VAL A 26 3.93 1.06 30.85
N PHE A 27 4.15 0.03 31.68
CA PHE A 27 4.66 -1.26 31.23
C PHE A 27 3.70 -1.94 30.22
N LEU A 28 2.40 -1.94 30.51
CA LEU A 28 1.37 -2.44 29.59
C LEU A 28 1.36 -1.69 28.25
N ILE A 29 1.49 -0.36 28.27
CA ILE A 29 1.57 0.46 27.05
C ILE A 29 2.79 0.05 26.21
N ILE A 30 3.96 -0.12 26.82
CA ILE A 30 5.18 -0.53 26.11
C ILE A 30 5.02 -1.94 25.54
N TYR A 31 4.47 -2.87 26.31
CA TYR A 31 4.25 -4.25 25.90
C TYR A 31 3.31 -4.34 24.69
N ILE A 32 2.15 -3.68 24.76
CA ILE A 32 1.17 -3.64 23.66
C ILE A 32 1.77 -2.95 22.43
N SER A 33 2.52 -1.86 22.61
CA SER A 33 3.12 -1.13 21.48
C SER A 33 4.12 -2.00 20.71
N ARG A 34 4.92 -2.81 21.42
CA ARG A 34 5.86 -3.78 20.81
C ARG A 34 5.12 -4.90 20.08
N ALA A 35 4.10 -5.50 20.70
CA ALA A 35 3.31 -6.59 20.11
C ALA A 35 2.42 -6.15 18.94
N SER A 36 1.99 -4.89 18.91
CA SER A 36 1.13 -4.33 17.85
C SER A 36 1.89 -4.07 16.55
N LEU A 37 3.21 -3.84 16.63
CA LEU A 37 4.06 -3.51 15.48
C LEU A 37 4.15 -4.65 14.46
N GLU A 38 4.35 -5.88 14.92
CA GLU A 38 4.48 -7.05 14.03
C GLU A 38 3.16 -7.38 13.31
N ASN A 39 2.06 -7.38 14.07
CA ASN A 39 0.72 -7.61 13.53
C ASN A 39 0.31 -6.54 12.50
N THR A 40 0.72 -5.29 12.71
CA THR A 40 0.40 -4.20 11.79
C THR A 40 1.16 -4.32 10.47
N VAL A 41 2.42 -4.77 10.50
CA VAL A 41 3.23 -4.96 9.29
C VAL A 41 2.69 -6.11 8.44
N GLU A 42 2.34 -7.23 9.08
CA GLU A 42 1.77 -8.39 8.37
C GLU A 42 0.39 -8.08 7.78
N ALA A 43 -0.49 -7.43 8.55
CA ALA A 43 -1.78 -6.97 8.04
C ALA A 43 -1.62 -6.02 6.84
N SER A 44 -0.67 -5.08 6.91
CA SER A 44 -0.38 -4.15 5.81
C SER A 44 0.12 -4.87 4.56
N LYS A 45 0.97 -5.90 4.72
CA LYS A 45 1.43 -6.75 3.63
C LYS A 45 0.27 -7.49 2.97
N LEU A 46 -0.60 -8.15 3.75
CA LEU A 46 -1.73 -8.91 3.23
C LEU A 46 -2.71 -8.01 2.49
N ASN A 47 -3.03 -6.86 3.06
CA ASN A 47 -3.92 -5.90 2.41
C ASN A 47 -3.31 -5.36 1.12
N ALA A 48 -2.01 -5.07 1.11
CA ALA A 48 -1.34 -4.65 -0.11
C ALA A 48 -1.43 -5.73 -1.21
N VAL A 49 -1.14 -6.98 -0.88
CA VAL A 49 -1.27 -8.07 -1.85
C VAL A 49 -2.72 -8.19 -2.35
N SER A 50 -3.70 -8.04 -1.46
CA SER A 50 -5.13 -8.09 -1.81
C SER A 50 -5.52 -6.97 -2.78
N ILE A 51 -5.10 -5.72 -2.52
CA ILE A 51 -5.39 -4.59 -3.42
C ILE A 51 -4.75 -4.84 -4.79
N ILE A 52 -3.49 -5.29 -4.85
CA ILE A 52 -2.84 -5.62 -6.12
C ILE A 52 -3.65 -6.66 -6.91
N ASP A 53 -4.14 -7.71 -6.26
CA ASP A 53 -4.92 -8.75 -6.92
C ASP A 53 -6.31 -8.25 -7.37
N GLN A 54 -6.93 -7.34 -6.62
CA GLN A 54 -8.18 -6.67 -7.03
C GLN A 54 -7.96 -5.86 -8.32
N TYR A 55 -6.89 -5.07 -8.39
CA TYR A 55 -6.55 -4.29 -9.59
C TYR A 55 -6.22 -5.19 -10.79
N LYS A 56 -5.46 -6.29 -10.58
CA LYS A 56 -5.21 -7.29 -11.64
C LYS A 56 -6.51 -7.90 -12.18
N THR A 57 -7.43 -8.22 -11.27
CA THR A 57 -8.75 -8.77 -11.62
C THR A 57 -9.55 -7.76 -12.43
N LEU A 58 -9.61 -6.51 -11.97
CA LEU A 58 -10.28 -5.42 -12.68
C LEU A 58 -9.69 -5.19 -14.08
N ARG A 59 -8.36 -5.13 -14.20
CA ARG A 59 -7.67 -4.99 -15.49
C ARG A 59 -8.05 -6.13 -16.43
N GLY A 60 -8.05 -7.36 -15.94
CA GLY A 60 -8.43 -8.55 -16.70
C GLY A 60 -9.89 -8.50 -17.15
N TYR A 61 -10.79 -8.11 -16.26
CA TYR A 61 -12.21 -7.94 -16.56
C TYR A 61 -12.42 -6.87 -17.64
N TYR A 62 -11.81 -5.69 -17.51
CA TYR A 62 -11.92 -4.60 -18.47
C TYR A 62 -11.43 -5.01 -19.87
N VAL A 63 -10.31 -5.73 -19.95
CA VAL A 63 -9.81 -6.26 -21.24
C VAL A 63 -10.82 -7.22 -21.88
N LYS A 64 -11.36 -8.16 -21.10
CA LYS A 64 -12.26 -9.19 -21.61
C LYS A 64 -13.65 -8.64 -21.98
N SER A 65 -14.19 -7.75 -21.16
CA SER A 65 -15.58 -7.31 -21.25
C SER A 65 -15.76 -6.04 -22.09
N VAL A 66 -14.77 -5.14 -22.10
CA VAL A 66 -14.83 -3.86 -22.81
C VAL A 66 -13.93 -3.88 -24.04
N ILE A 67 -12.62 -4.07 -23.85
CA ILE A 67 -11.65 -3.93 -24.95
C ILE A 67 -11.89 -4.94 -26.08
N LYS A 68 -12.21 -6.20 -25.77
CA LYS A 68 -12.54 -7.19 -26.80
C LYS A 68 -13.76 -6.80 -27.63
N LYS A 69 -14.80 -6.22 -27.01
CA LYS A 69 -16.01 -5.78 -27.72
C LYS A 69 -15.75 -4.54 -28.57
N VAL A 70 -14.98 -3.60 -28.05
CA VAL A 70 -14.59 -2.37 -28.78
C VAL A 70 -13.70 -2.69 -29.99
N LYS A 71 -12.82 -3.69 -29.89
CA LYS A 71 -12.03 -4.14 -31.05
C LYS A 71 -12.80 -5.01 -32.02
N GLY A 72 -13.76 -5.79 -31.53
CA GLY A 72 -14.54 -6.74 -32.35
C GLY A 72 -15.72 -6.11 -33.07
N ASN A 73 -16.19 -4.95 -32.61
CA ASN A 73 -17.27 -4.20 -33.23
C ASN A 73 -16.72 -2.86 -33.72
N ASP A 74 -17.12 -2.42 -34.91
CA ASP A 74 -16.64 -1.17 -35.50
C ASP A 74 -17.37 0.03 -34.87
N THR A 75 -17.04 0.33 -33.61
CA THR A 75 -17.74 1.33 -32.79
C THR A 75 -17.22 2.76 -32.99
N GLY A 76 -16.16 2.94 -33.79
CA GLY A 76 -15.47 4.23 -33.96
C GLY A 76 -14.62 4.65 -32.76
N LEU A 77 -14.60 3.87 -31.67
CA LEU A 77 -13.87 4.19 -30.44
C LEU A 77 -12.37 3.82 -30.57
N LYS A 78 -11.49 4.71 -30.11
CA LYS A 78 -10.03 4.54 -30.19
C LYS A 78 -9.43 4.26 -28.83
N ILE A 79 -8.70 3.16 -28.71
CA ILE A 79 -8.00 2.80 -27.47
C ILE A 79 -6.65 3.51 -27.45
N SER A 80 -6.42 4.39 -26.48
CA SER A 80 -5.18 5.17 -26.42
C SER A 80 -4.84 5.62 -25.00
N TYR A 81 -3.58 6.01 -24.80
CA TYR A 81 -3.12 6.56 -23.52
C TYR A 81 -3.66 7.98 -23.29
N ASP A 82 -3.81 8.79 -24.35
CA ASP A 82 -4.31 10.19 -24.25
C ASP A 82 -5.83 10.28 -24.37
N HIS A 83 -6.53 9.25 -23.90
CA HIS A 83 -7.99 9.11 -23.98
C HIS A 83 -8.76 10.34 -23.47
N LYS A 84 -8.22 11.07 -22.48
CA LYS A 84 -8.86 12.28 -21.92
C LYS A 84 -9.00 13.43 -22.92
N LYS A 85 -8.15 13.50 -23.95
CA LYS A 85 -8.19 14.56 -24.97
C LYS A 85 -8.95 14.17 -26.23
N MET A 86 -9.35 12.91 -26.36
CA MET A 86 -10.10 12.41 -27.51
C MET A 86 -11.54 12.16 -27.12
N LYS A 87 -12.47 12.73 -27.89
CA LYS A 87 -13.91 12.54 -27.68
C LYS A 87 -14.32 11.06 -27.70
N ASP A 88 -13.72 10.28 -28.58
CA ASP A 88 -13.98 8.85 -28.77
C ASP A 88 -12.87 7.96 -28.17
N GLY A 89 -12.09 8.52 -27.24
CA GLY A 89 -10.94 7.88 -26.62
C GLY A 89 -11.32 6.99 -25.44
N ILE A 90 -10.88 5.75 -25.45
CA ILE A 90 -10.99 4.81 -24.33
C ILE A 90 -9.58 4.52 -23.77
N PRO A 91 -9.40 4.48 -22.43
CA PRO A 91 -8.08 4.24 -21.84
C PRO A 91 -7.57 2.83 -22.16
N LEU A 92 -6.26 2.73 -22.44
CA LEU A 92 -5.54 1.45 -22.43
C LEU A 92 -5.66 0.78 -21.06
N PRO A 93 -5.62 -0.57 -20.96
CA PRO A 93 -5.73 -1.27 -19.69
C PRO A 93 -4.71 -0.84 -18.63
N ALA A 94 -3.47 -0.54 -19.02
CA ALA A 94 -2.45 -0.02 -18.10
C ALA A 94 -2.71 1.45 -17.71
N THR A 95 -3.26 2.24 -18.64
CA THR A 95 -3.64 3.64 -18.38
C THR A 95 -4.79 3.73 -17.39
N LEU A 96 -5.82 2.88 -17.53
CA LEU A 96 -6.95 2.80 -16.60
C LEU A 96 -6.50 2.60 -15.15
N ILE A 97 -5.63 1.61 -14.93
CA ILE A 97 -5.07 1.30 -13.62
C ILE A 97 -4.29 2.49 -13.06
N HIS A 98 -3.50 3.15 -13.90
CA HIS A 98 -2.75 4.34 -13.52
C HIS A 98 -3.67 5.50 -13.11
N ASP A 99 -4.68 5.82 -13.92
CA ASP A 99 -5.64 6.88 -13.58
C ASP A 99 -6.39 6.58 -12.29
N MET A 100 -6.81 5.33 -12.11
CA MET A 100 -7.53 4.93 -10.90
C MET A 100 -6.63 4.97 -9.66
N SER A 101 -5.36 4.59 -9.79
CA SER A 101 -4.37 4.74 -8.72
C SER A 101 -4.19 6.21 -8.32
N GLU A 102 -4.18 7.13 -9.29
CA GLU A 102 -4.05 8.55 -9.03
C GLU A 102 -5.30 9.10 -8.35
N LEU A 103 -6.48 8.76 -8.86
CA LEU A 103 -7.77 9.18 -8.28
C LEU A 103 -7.93 8.69 -6.84
N LEU A 104 -7.57 7.44 -6.57
CA LEU A 104 -7.66 6.87 -5.23
C LEU A 104 -6.61 7.46 -4.29
N SER A 105 -5.39 7.71 -4.77
CA SER A 105 -4.37 8.40 -3.95
C SER A 105 -4.77 9.82 -3.53
N LYS A 106 -5.62 10.50 -4.31
CA LYS A 106 -6.16 11.83 -3.99
C LYS A 106 -7.37 11.77 -3.07
N LYS A 107 -8.20 10.73 -3.20
CA LYS A 107 -9.48 10.61 -2.47
C LYS A 107 -9.31 9.95 -1.09
N SER A 108 -8.35 9.07 -0.97
CA SER A 108 -8.10 8.36 0.26
C SER A 108 -7.26 9.23 1.20
N SER A 109 -7.76 9.49 2.40
CA SER A 109 -6.93 9.97 3.53
C SER A 109 -5.82 8.97 3.88
N GLU A 110 -5.97 7.75 3.37
CA GLU A 110 -4.97 6.71 3.34
C GLU A 110 -4.00 6.98 2.17
N ASN A 111 -2.76 7.39 2.46
CA ASN A 111 -1.62 7.57 1.53
C ASN A 111 -1.21 6.30 0.75
N VAL A 112 -2.16 5.61 0.12
CA VAL A 112 -1.97 4.43 -0.70
C VAL A 112 -1.53 4.86 -2.09
N LYS A 113 -0.24 4.70 -2.37
CA LYS A 113 0.30 5.00 -3.70
C LYS A 113 0.54 3.70 -4.44
N LEU A 114 -0.14 3.57 -5.58
CA LEU A 114 0.09 2.48 -6.50
C LEU A 114 1.03 2.91 -7.64
N ARG A 115 2.18 2.24 -7.71
CA ARG A 115 3.20 2.49 -8.74
C ARG A 115 3.30 1.27 -9.66
N LEU A 116 3.63 1.54 -10.92
CA LEU A 116 3.88 0.51 -11.92
C LEU A 116 5.32 0.64 -12.39
N TYR A 117 6.12 -0.42 -12.25
CA TYR A 117 7.50 -0.46 -12.75
C TYR A 117 7.61 -1.36 -13.99
N SER A 118 8.51 -0.97 -14.88
CA SER A 118 8.86 -1.68 -16.11
C SER A 118 10.33 -1.38 -16.42
N ALA A 119 11.08 -2.39 -16.84
CA ALA A 119 12.47 -2.22 -17.31
C ALA A 119 12.55 -1.36 -18.58
N TYR A 120 11.46 -1.32 -19.36
CA TYR A 120 11.33 -0.48 -20.54
C TYR A 120 10.47 0.74 -20.22
N PRO A 121 11.02 1.96 -20.31
CA PRO A 121 10.24 3.16 -20.08
C PRO A 121 9.16 3.30 -21.16
N PHE A 122 7.92 3.55 -20.74
CA PHE A 122 6.87 3.86 -21.70
C PHE A 122 7.24 5.17 -22.43
N PRO A 123 7.02 5.28 -23.75
CA PRO A 123 7.41 6.46 -24.53
C PRO A 123 6.88 7.77 -23.93
N ASN A 124 5.65 7.75 -23.43
CA ASN A 124 4.96 8.89 -22.81
C ASN A 124 5.41 9.17 -21.35
N ARG A 125 6.44 8.46 -20.84
CA ARG A 125 6.92 8.49 -19.44
C ARG A 125 8.45 8.33 -19.35
N ALA A 126 9.18 8.63 -20.43
CA ALA A 126 10.62 8.36 -20.54
C ALA A 126 11.49 9.07 -19.49
N GLY A 127 11.04 10.22 -18.97
CA GLY A 127 11.78 10.98 -17.94
C GLY A 127 11.64 10.44 -16.51
N ARG A 128 10.89 9.36 -16.28
CA ARG A 128 10.64 8.85 -14.92
C ARG A 128 11.75 7.87 -14.50
N THR A 129 12.50 8.23 -13.46
CA THR A 129 13.49 7.35 -12.86
C THR A 129 12.82 6.28 -11.99
N ILE A 130 13.32 5.05 -12.08
CA ILE A 130 12.90 3.94 -11.21
C ILE A 130 13.67 4.08 -9.89
N ASP A 131 12.96 4.09 -8.77
CA ASP A 131 13.52 4.16 -7.42
C ASP A 131 14.22 2.86 -7.02
N THR A 132 14.93 2.89 -5.90
CA THR A 132 15.68 1.74 -5.36
C THR A 132 14.78 0.53 -5.14
N PHE A 133 13.61 0.75 -4.54
CA PHE A 133 12.60 -0.28 -4.36
C PHE A 133 12.20 -0.94 -5.70
N GLY A 134 11.90 -0.15 -6.74
CA GLY A 134 11.52 -0.68 -8.04
C GLY A 134 12.63 -1.49 -8.71
N LYS A 135 13.89 -1.06 -8.58
CA LYS A 135 15.05 -1.81 -9.09
C LYS A 135 15.20 -3.16 -8.41
N GLU A 136 15.10 -3.19 -7.08
CA GLU A 136 15.22 -4.43 -6.31
C GLU A 136 14.05 -5.38 -6.57
N ALA A 137 12.83 -4.86 -6.63
CA ALA A 137 11.64 -5.65 -6.96
C ALA A 137 11.75 -6.30 -8.34
N MET A 138 12.22 -5.57 -9.36
CA MET A 138 12.44 -6.12 -10.70
C MET A 138 13.51 -7.23 -10.68
N ALA A 139 14.64 -6.98 -10.03
CA ALA A 139 15.70 -7.99 -9.90
C ALA A 139 15.24 -9.25 -9.16
N PHE A 140 14.31 -9.11 -8.20
CA PHE A 140 13.68 -10.23 -7.53
C PHE A 140 12.77 -11.03 -8.49
N PHE A 141 11.91 -10.35 -9.26
CA PHE A 141 10.99 -11.02 -10.19
C PHE A 141 11.67 -11.62 -11.42
N ASP A 142 12.88 -11.18 -11.78
CA ASP A 142 13.68 -11.83 -12.81
C ASP A 142 14.08 -13.26 -12.40
N LYS A 143 14.24 -13.50 -11.09
CA LYS A 143 14.55 -14.82 -10.53
C LYS A 143 13.28 -15.59 -10.18
N ASP A 144 12.34 -14.94 -9.50
CA ASP A 144 11.13 -15.54 -8.93
C ASP A 144 9.84 -14.79 -9.36
N PRO A 145 9.35 -15.00 -10.59
CA PRO A 145 8.31 -14.16 -11.19
C PRO A 145 6.92 -14.31 -10.58
N ASN A 146 6.67 -15.37 -9.79
CA ASN A 146 5.36 -15.66 -9.19
C ASN A 146 5.28 -15.34 -7.69
N GLN A 147 6.39 -14.97 -7.07
CA GLN A 147 6.44 -14.63 -5.66
C GLN A 147 6.02 -13.18 -5.40
N VAL A 148 5.82 -12.83 -4.13
CA VAL A 148 5.53 -11.47 -3.68
C VAL A 148 6.80 -10.91 -3.05
N PHE A 149 7.23 -9.74 -3.50
CA PHE A 149 8.35 -9.01 -2.91
C PHE A 149 7.82 -7.95 -1.94
N VAL A 150 8.27 -7.96 -0.69
CA VAL A 150 7.86 -6.97 0.32
C VAL A 150 9.09 -6.42 0.98
N LYS A 151 9.19 -5.09 1.03
CA LYS A 151 10.30 -4.40 1.67
C LYS A 151 9.80 -3.20 2.45
N GLN A 152 10.32 -3.03 3.65
CA GLN A 152 10.10 -1.83 4.44
C GLN A 152 11.17 -0.80 4.10
N GLU A 153 10.77 0.33 3.51
CA GLU A 153 11.64 1.49 3.32
C GLU A 153 11.06 2.69 4.06
N ASN A 154 11.94 3.54 4.60
CA ASN A 154 11.59 4.83 5.17
C ASN A 154 11.70 5.89 4.06
N MET A 155 10.63 6.10 3.29
CA MET A 155 10.57 7.22 2.37
C MET A 155 9.75 8.34 3.01
N GLY A 156 10.42 9.37 3.53
CA GLY A 156 9.76 10.62 3.95
C GLY A 156 8.65 10.50 5.01
N GLY A 157 8.69 9.47 5.87
CA GLY A 157 7.69 9.23 6.92
C GLY A 157 6.72 8.07 6.63
N GLU A 158 6.73 7.50 5.42
CA GLU A 158 5.95 6.30 5.08
C GLU A 158 6.78 5.04 5.31
N ARG A 159 6.15 3.97 5.85
CA ARG A 159 6.79 2.70 6.17
C ARG A 159 6.03 1.56 5.49
N CYS A 160 6.70 0.86 4.56
CA CYS A 160 6.30 -0.38 3.84
C CYS A 160 5.90 -0.23 2.37
N GLY A 161 6.48 -1.07 1.52
CA GLY A 161 6.13 -1.29 0.12
C GLY A 161 6.01 -2.79 -0.20
N ALA A 162 5.01 -3.18 -1.00
CA ALA A 162 4.77 -4.58 -1.38
C ALA A 162 4.42 -4.68 -2.86
N SER A 163 5.09 -5.60 -3.57
CA SER A 163 5.06 -5.79 -5.02
C SER A 163 4.71 -7.22 -5.40
N ARG A 164 4.00 -7.40 -6.52
CA ARG A 164 3.72 -8.74 -7.07
C ARG A 164 3.87 -8.78 -8.60
N GLY A 165 4.85 -9.55 -9.08
CA GLY A 165 5.09 -9.82 -10.49
C GLY A 165 4.20 -10.93 -11.07
N ARG A 166 4.14 -11.00 -12.40
CA ARG A 166 3.82 -12.19 -13.19
C ARG A 166 4.49 -12.04 -14.55
N ARG A 167 5.28 -13.03 -15.00
CA ARG A 167 5.79 -13.08 -16.38
C ARG A 167 4.60 -13.33 -17.32
N GLN A 168 4.25 -12.38 -18.17
CA GLN A 168 3.28 -12.65 -19.25
C GLN A 168 4.05 -13.26 -20.43
N ASN A 169 3.70 -14.47 -20.84
CA ASN A 169 4.19 -15.03 -22.11
C ASN A 169 3.73 -14.09 -23.24
N GLY A 170 4.68 -13.36 -23.85
CA GLY A 170 4.47 -12.56 -25.07
C GLY A 170 4.15 -11.07 -24.90
N GLY A 171 4.36 -10.43 -23.74
CA GLY A 171 4.16 -8.97 -23.58
C GLY A 171 4.78 -8.37 -22.30
N PRO A 172 4.99 -7.04 -22.22
CA PRO A 172 5.83 -6.41 -21.20
C PRO A 172 5.29 -6.66 -19.77
N GLY A 173 6.19 -7.10 -18.89
CA GLY A 173 5.93 -7.37 -17.48
C GLY A 173 5.59 -6.08 -16.74
N LEU A 174 4.39 -6.02 -16.17
CA LEU A 174 3.91 -4.92 -15.36
C LEU A 174 3.88 -5.36 -13.89
N CYS A 175 4.76 -4.78 -13.08
CA CYS A 175 4.73 -4.93 -11.62
C CYS A 175 3.73 -3.94 -11.05
N GLU A 176 2.78 -4.41 -10.25
CA GLU A 176 1.70 -3.60 -9.68
C GLU A 176 1.84 -3.63 -8.15
N LEU A 177 1.79 -2.46 -7.50
CA LEU A 177 2.20 -2.21 -6.11
C LEU A 177 1.13 -1.47 -5.34
N SER A 178 0.48 -2.00 -4.32
CA SER A 178 -0.33 -1.12 -3.45
C SER A 178 0.38 -0.94 -2.11
N GLN A 179 0.47 0.30 -1.63
CA GLN A 179 0.91 0.61 -0.27
C GLN A 179 -0.34 0.91 0.57
N GLN A 180 -0.45 0.46 1.82
CA GLN A 180 -1.48 0.95 2.75
C GLN A 180 -0.83 1.77 3.88
N PRO A 181 -1.54 2.73 4.50
CA PRO A 181 -0.97 3.60 5.53
C PRO A 181 -1.39 3.15 6.93
N SER A 182 -0.45 3.32 7.85
CA SER A 182 -0.67 3.26 9.30
C SER A 182 -1.75 4.27 9.73
N ARG A 183 -2.86 3.79 10.28
CA ARG A 183 -3.77 4.62 11.09
C ARG A 183 -3.09 4.99 12.41
N TYR A 184 -2.61 6.23 12.56
CA TYR A 184 -2.80 7.04 13.78
C TYR A 184 -2.39 8.53 13.61
N SER A 185 -3.36 9.42 13.91
CA SER A 185 -3.33 10.79 14.49
C SER A 185 -1.95 11.44 14.79
N LYS A 186 -1.69 12.75 14.66
CA LYS A 186 -2.56 13.94 14.90
C LYS A 186 -1.77 15.24 14.59
N LYS A 187 -2.38 16.21 13.90
CA LYS A 187 -2.69 17.57 14.41
C LYS A 187 -3.64 18.26 13.44
#